data_AF-A0A316AF68-F1
#
_entry.id   AF-A0A316AF68-F1
#
_cell.length_a   1.000
_cell.length_b   1.000
_cell.length_c   1.000
_cell.angle_alpha   90.00
_cell.angle_beta   90.00
_cell.angle_gamma   90.00
#
_symmetry.space_group_name_H-M   'P 1'
#
loop_
_entity.id
_entity.type
_entity.pdbx_description
1 polymer ?
#
loop_
_entity_poly.entity_id
_entity_poly.type
_entity_poly.pdbx_seq_one_letter_code
_entity_poly.pdbx_strand_id
1 'polypeptide(L)'
;MPDEQLKAFCAKTKARAVVGYTSDVDWLESAAFDLFLVSRLVWSTRMDRAYKHLTQQHSQFTNQFGLKIVTRTWSSAMLSKPST
;
A
#
# COMPACT_ATOMS: atom_id res chain seq x y z
N MET A 1 10.64 0.89 14.66
CA MET A 1 9.73 1.67 13.79
C MET A 1 8.70 0.73 13.14
N PRO A 2 7.44 1.14 12.87
CA PRO A 2 6.43 0.27 12.26
C PRO A 2 6.92 -0.41 10.96
N ASP A 3 7.63 0.34 10.12
CA ASP A 3 8.23 -0.18 8.88
C ASP A 3 9.23 -1.32 9.12
N GLU A 4 10.02 -1.29 10.20
CA GLU A 4 10.99 -2.36 10.51
C GLU A 4 10.29 -3.63 10.97
N GLN A 5 9.22 -3.50 11.75
CA GLN A 5 8.40 -4.64 12.16
C GLN A 5 7.72 -5.29 10.96
N LEU A 6 7.20 -4.49 10.02
CA LEU A 6 6.60 -4.98 8.78
C LEU A 6 7.65 -5.61 7.83
N LYS A 7 8.86 -5.06 7.76
CA LYS A 7 9.99 -5.66 7.04
C LYS A 7 10.38 -7.00 7.64
N ALA A 8 10.50 -7.09 8.97
CA ALA A 8 10.78 -8.32 9.70
C ALA A 8 9.66 -9.35 9.52
N PHE A 9 8.40 -8.92 9.51
CA PHE A 9 7.25 -9.77 9.19
C PHE A 9 7.36 -10.37 7.79
N CYS A 10 7.65 -9.56 6.76
CA CYS A 10 7.88 -10.05 5.40
C CYS A 10 9.08 -11.00 5.32
N ALA A 11 10.13 -10.77 6.11
CA ALA A 11 11.29 -11.66 6.21
C ALA A 11 10.90 -13.02 6.79
N LYS A 12 10.19 -13.02 7.93
CA LYS A 12 9.78 -14.21 8.67
C LYS A 12 8.76 -15.06 7.90
N THR A 13 7.75 -14.42 7.33
CA THR A 13 6.62 -15.11 6.65
C THR A 13 6.89 -15.43 5.19
N LYS A 14 7.95 -14.86 4.60
CA LYS A 14 8.21 -14.88 3.16
C LYS A 14 7.11 -14.23 2.31
N ALA A 15 6.21 -13.46 2.92
CA ALA A 15 5.25 -12.63 2.18
C ALA A 15 6.01 -11.69 1.22
N ARG A 16 5.47 -11.55 -0.01
CA ARG A 16 6.06 -10.67 -1.03
C ARG A 16 5.99 -9.20 -0.61
N ALA A 17 4.89 -8.82 0.03
CA ALA A 17 4.66 -7.52 0.61
C ALA A 17 3.55 -7.59 1.67
N VAL A 18 3.57 -6.64 2.60
CA VAL A 18 2.40 -6.19 3.35
C VAL A 18 1.89 -4.92 2.68
N VAL A 19 0.58 -4.88 2.42
CA VAL A 19 -0.08 -3.75 1.77
C VAL A 19 -1.32 -3.40 2.57
N GLY A 20 -1.57 -2.10 2.73
CA GLY A 20 -2.75 -1.62 3.43
C GLY A 20 -2.80 -0.10 3.48
N TYR A 21 -3.62 0.40 4.39
CA TYR A 21 -3.94 1.81 4.56
C TYR A 21 -3.44 2.28 5.93
N THR A 22 -2.92 3.50 6.00
CA THR A 22 -2.53 4.12 7.28
C THR A 22 -3.64 4.96 7.89
N SER A 23 -4.64 5.35 7.09
CA SER A 23 -5.84 6.03 7.55
C SER A 23 -6.88 5.02 8.05
N ASP A 24 -7.76 5.46 8.94
CA ASP A 24 -9.03 4.78 9.19
C ASP A 24 -9.98 5.07 8.02
N VAL A 25 -10.41 4.02 7.33
CA VAL A 25 -11.16 4.09 6.06
C VAL A 25 -12.41 3.24 6.19
N ASP A 26 -13.55 3.76 5.72
CA ASP A 26 -14.80 3.01 5.70
C ASP A 26 -14.65 1.72 4.87
N TRP A 27 -15.31 0.65 5.32
CA TRP A 27 -15.20 -0.67 4.71
C TRP A 27 -15.67 -0.68 3.25
N LEU A 28 -16.68 0.13 2.90
CA LEU A 28 -17.21 0.19 1.54
C LEU A 28 -16.27 0.96 0.61
N GLU A 29 -15.70 2.07 1.09
CA GLU A 29 -14.72 2.86 0.34
C GLU A 29 -13.43 2.08 0.08
N SER A 30 -12.93 1.36 1.09
CA SER A 30 -11.75 0.50 0.95
C SER A 30 -12.00 -0.66 -0.01
N ALA A 31 -13.14 -1.35 0.10
CA ALA A 31 -13.48 -2.46 -0.79
C ALA A 31 -13.56 -2.06 -2.27
N ALA A 32 -14.02 -0.84 -2.57
CA ALA A 32 -14.06 -0.33 -3.94
C ALA A 32 -12.63 -0.18 -4.52
N PHE A 33 -11.67 0.29 -3.71
CA PHE A 33 -10.29 0.43 -4.15
C PHE A 33 -9.51 -0.89 -4.15
N ASP A 34 -9.87 -1.83 -3.26
CA ASP A 34 -9.24 -3.15 -3.16
C ASP A 34 -9.26 -3.92 -4.49
N LEU A 35 -10.31 -3.77 -5.30
CA LEU A 35 -10.38 -4.39 -6.63
C LEU A 35 -9.24 -3.93 -7.55
N PHE A 36 -8.95 -2.63 -7.57
CA PHE A 36 -7.85 -2.05 -8.35
C PHE A 36 -6.49 -2.42 -7.75
N LEU A 37 -6.41 -2.41 -6.41
CA LEU A 37 -5.22 -2.76 -5.66
C LEU A 37 -4.80 -4.21 -5.93
N VAL A 38 -5.69 -5.16 -5.68
CA VAL A 38 -5.44 -6.60 -5.87
C VAL A 38 -5.09 -6.89 -7.32
N SER A 39 -5.85 -6.34 -8.28
CA SER A 39 -5.55 -6.48 -9.71
C SER A 39 -4.14 -6.02 -10.02
N ARG A 40 -3.70 -4.87 -9.49
CA ARG A 40 -2.35 -4.37 -9.72
C ARG A 40 -1.28 -5.24 -9.06
N LEU A 41 -1.51 -5.72 -7.85
CA LEU A 41 -0.55 -6.52 -7.08
C LEU A 41 -0.31 -7.90 -7.72
N VAL A 42 -1.36 -8.54 -8.24
CA VAL A 42 -1.26 -9.84 -8.92
C VAL A 42 -0.30 -9.78 -10.11
N TRP A 43 -0.41 -8.74 -10.93
CA TRP A 43 0.41 -8.60 -12.15
C TRP A 43 1.76 -7.92 -11.93
N SER A 44 2.03 -7.41 -10.73
CA SER A 44 3.26 -6.68 -10.46
C SER A 44 4.37 -7.60 -9.97
N THR A 45 5.50 -7.61 -10.66
CA THR A 45 6.74 -8.24 -10.17
C THR A 45 7.49 -7.35 -9.17
N ARG A 46 7.30 -6.03 -9.28
CA ARG A 46 8.02 -4.98 -8.55
C ARG A 46 7.04 -4.09 -7.80
N MET A 47 7.11 -4.11 -6.46
CA MET A 47 6.16 -3.40 -5.60
C MET A 47 6.32 -1.88 -5.61
N ASP A 48 7.54 -1.38 -5.84
CA ASP A 48 7.81 0.04 -6.07
C ASP A 48 7.11 0.55 -7.34
N ARG A 49 7.11 -0.26 -8.41
CA ARG A 49 6.38 0.05 -9.65
C ARG A 49 4.87 -0.11 -9.49
N ALA A 50 4.42 -1.06 -8.68
CA ALA A 50 3.01 -1.21 -8.33
C ALA A 50 2.49 0.04 -7.61
N TYR A 51 3.21 0.45 -6.56
CA TYR A 51 2.93 1.67 -5.80
C TYR A 51 2.86 2.90 -6.69
N LYS A 52 3.90 3.14 -7.50
CA LYS A 52 3.94 4.28 -8.43
C LYS A 52 2.75 4.30 -9.38
N HIS A 53 2.34 3.15 -9.90
CA HIS A 53 1.21 3.08 -10.82
C HIS A 53 -0.12 3.39 -10.11
N LEU A 54 -0.33 2.82 -8.92
CA LEU A 54 -1.53 3.07 -8.11
C LEU A 54 -1.64 4.55 -7.75
N THR A 55 -0.55 5.18 -7.31
CA THR A 55 -0.56 6.60 -6.93
C THR A 55 -0.69 7.54 -8.13
N GLN A 56 -0.33 7.10 -9.34
CA GLN A 56 -0.55 7.88 -10.57
C GLN A 56 -1.97 7.78 -11.09
N GLN A 57 -2.58 6.59 -11.07
CA GLN A 57 -3.92 6.36 -11.63
C GLN A 57 -5.04 6.69 -10.64
N HIS A 58 -4.79 6.53 -9.34
CA HIS A 58 -5.80 6.65 -8.28
C HIS A 58 -5.30 7.54 -7.14
N SER A 59 -4.61 8.64 -7.48
CA SER A 59 -3.94 9.54 -6.52
C SER A 59 -4.86 9.97 -5.38
N GLN A 60 -6.11 10.33 -5.69
CA GLN A 60 -7.12 10.72 -4.70
C GLN A 60 -7.33 9.64 -3.64
N PHE A 61 -7.64 8.41 -4.07
CA PHE A 61 -7.83 7.27 -3.16
C PHE A 61 -6.55 6.94 -2.39
N THR A 62 -5.41 6.85 -3.06
CA THR A 62 -4.15 6.47 -2.41
C THR A 62 -3.70 7.49 -1.37
N ASN A 63 -3.97 8.78 -1.59
CA ASN A 63 -3.66 9.84 -0.63
C ASN A 63 -4.65 9.86 0.52
N GLN A 64 -5.95 9.72 0.24
CA GLN A 64 -7.00 9.69 1.26
C GLN A 64 -6.83 8.51 2.22
N PHE A 65 -6.55 7.33 1.68
CA PHE A 65 -6.40 6.09 2.47
C PHE A 65 -5.00 5.95 3.08
N GLY A 66 -4.03 6.74 2.62
CA GLY A 66 -2.64 6.59 3.06
C GLY A 66 -2.07 5.23 2.65
N LEU A 67 -2.14 4.90 1.35
CA LEU A 67 -1.66 3.62 0.83
C LEU A 67 -0.20 3.40 1.26
N LYS A 68 0.07 2.27 1.90
CA LYS A 68 1.39 1.83 2.33
C LYS A 68 1.70 0.46 1.76
N ILE A 69 2.89 0.33 1.18
CA ILE A 69 3.44 -0.95 0.76
C ILE A 69 4.78 -1.16 1.45
N VAL A 70 4.94 -2.29 2.12
CA VAL A 70 6.18 -2.71 2.76
C VAL A 70 6.59 -4.08 2.22
N THR A 71 7.83 -4.19 1.81
CA THR A 71 8.49 -5.44 1.44
C THR A 71 9.61 -5.71 2.45
N ARG A 72 10.33 -6.83 2.31
CA ARG A 72 11.48 -7.14 3.16
C ARG A 72 12.56 -6.06 3.16
N THR A 73 12.82 -5.42 2.01
CA THR A 73 13.97 -4.52 1.83
C THR A 73 13.57 -3.07 1.56
N TRP A 74 12.30 -2.81 1.22
CA TRP A 74 11.82 -1.51 0.81
C TRP A 74 10.46 -1.19 1.43
N SER A 75 10.22 0.08 1.74
CA SER A 75 8.91 0.59 2.14
C SER A 75 8.57 1.85 1.34
N SER A 76 7.30 2.02 0.99
CA SER A 76 6.83 3.25 0.33
C SER A 76 6.90 4.44 1.28
N ALA A 77 6.96 5.65 0.72
CA ALA A 77 6.76 6.87 1.50
C ALA A 77 5.38 6.84 2.17
N MET A 78 5.25 7.54 3.30
CA MET A 78 3.93 7.76 3.90
C MET A 78 3.17 8.77 3.04
N LEU A 79 1.94 8.40 2.67
CA LEU A 79 0.98 9.32 2.10
C LEU A 79 0.12 9.84 3.25
N SER A 80 0.08 11.15 3.41
CA SER A 80 -0.77 11.81 4.40
C SER A 80 -2.01 12.36 3.73
N LYS A 81 -3.16 12.25 4.41
CA LYS A 81 -4.38 12.94 4.03
C LYS A 81 -4.08 14.44 3.93
N PRO A 82 -4.36 15.12 2.80
CA PRO A 82 -4.18 16.57 2.74
C PRO A 82 -5.05 17.21 3.82
N SER A 83 -4.44 18.09 4.62
CA SER A 83 -5.16 18.90 5.61
C SER A 83 -6.27 19.65 4.90
N THR A 84 -7.51 19.36 5.27
CA THR A 84 -8.68 20.13 4.84
C THR A 84 -8.77 21.39 5.69
#